data_AF-A0A941CJX9-F1
#
_entry.id   AF-A0A941CJX9-F1
#
_cell.length_a   1.000
_cell.length_b   1.000
_cell.length_c   1.000
_cell.angle_alpha   90.00
_cell.angle_beta   90.00
_cell.angle_gamma   90.00
#
_symmetry.space_group_name_H-M   'P 1'
#
loop_
_entity.id
_entity.type
_entity.pdbx_description
1 polymer ?
#
loop_
_entity_poly.entity_id
_entity_poly.type
_entity_poly.pdbx_seq_one_letter_code
_entity_poly.pdbx_strand_id
1 'polypeptide(L)'
;MNKTIIFLLLTILTSSCTDINQTENTIARIESLQAENDSLKTILADINNKYVFDSISLRDIPNYKNTYKMNTDVQGEIVFVGYNRNKKTNVIIVDSISYNPKVLYNPDTLKMKKGGFQYKKKIDADRVYMKMLVETKNDYGKEYEGISSSAIQAKKN
;
A
#
# COMPACT_ATOMS: atom_id res chain seq x y z
N MET A 1 5.79 20.56 75.38
CA MET A 1 5.64 20.82 73.94
C MET A 1 6.83 20.34 73.11
N ASN A 2 8.07 20.79 73.32
CA ASN A 2 9.19 20.51 72.40
C ASN A 2 9.43 19.03 72.08
N LYS A 3 9.34 18.11 73.05
CA LYS A 3 9.55 16.67 72.82
C LYS A 3 8.53 16.04 71.85
N THR A 4 7.27 16.50 71.88
CA THR A 4 6.20 15.99 71.01
C THR A 4 6.38 16.44 69.57
N ILE A 5 6.85 17.68 69.37
CA ILE A 5 7.18 18.24 68.05
C ILE A 5 8.36 17.48 67.41
N ILE A 6 9.39 17.15 68.21
CA ILE A 6 10.54 16.37 67.74
C ILE A 6 10.11 14.96 67.29
N PHE A 7 9.23 14.28 68.03
CA PHE A 7 8.70 12.97 67.65
C PHE A 7 7.86 13.02 66.36
N LEU A 8 7.07 14.09 66.18
CA LEU A 8 6.30 14.32 64.95
C LEU A 8 7.22 14.57 63.75
N LEU A 9 8.29 15.34 63.92
CA LEU A 9 9.29 15.57 62.86
C LEU A 9 9.99 14.27 62.47
N LEU A 10 10.35 13.44 63.45
CA LEU A 10 11.09 12.19 63.23
C LEU A 10 10.25 11.16 62.46
N THR A 11 8.95 11.06 62.76
CA THR A 11 8.03 10.15 62.05
C THR A 11 7.80 10.56 60.59
N ILE A 12 7.76 11.86 60.29
CA ILE A 12 7.68 12.36 58.91
C ILE A 12 8.95 11.96 58.14
N LEU A 13 10.14 12.22 58.70
CA LEU A 13 11.43 11.94 58.05
C LEU A 13 11.64 10.44 57.73
N THR A 14 11.15 9.52 58.58
CA THR A 14 11.22 8.07 58.30
C THR A 14 10.19 7.61 57.26
N SER A 15 9.05 8.30 57.13
CA SER A 15 8.02 7.95 56.15
C SER A 15 8.34 8.39 54.72
N SER A 16 9.29 9.30 54.54
CA SER A 16 9.76 9.79 53.24
C SER A 16 10.85 8.92 52.57
N CYS A 17 11.21 7.77 53.15
CA CYS A 17 11.98 6.74 52.44
C CYS A 17 11.08 5.97 51.46
N THR A 18 10.74 6.58 50.33
CA THR A 18 10.25 5.83 49.16
C THR A 18 11.30 4.84 48.70
N ASP A 19 10.89 3.61 48.40
CA ASP A 19 11.80 2.54 47.98
C ASP A 19 12.51 2.94 46.67
N ILE A 20 13.83 3.08 46.74
CA ILE A 20 14.67 3.51 45.62
C ILE A 20 14.49 2.53 44.45
N ASN A 21 14.38 1.24 44.74
CA ASN A 21 14.15 0.18 43.76
C ASN A 21 12.83 0.37 42.99
N GLN A 22 11.78 0.87 43.64
CA GLN A 22 10.49 1.14 43.00
C GLN A 22 10.57 2.36 42.07
N THR A 23 11.37 3.36 42.44
CA THR A 23 11.60 4.56 41.62
C THR A 23 12.41 4.22 40.37
N GLU A 24 13.52 3.49 40.52
CA GLU A 24 14.37 3.04 39.40
C GLU A 24 13.62 2.13 38.42
N ASN A 25 12.84 1.16 38.91
CA ASN A 25 12.03 0.27 38.08
C ASN A 25 10.94 1.06 37.30
N THR A 26 10.34 2.08 37.93
CA THR A 26 9.39 2.97 37.26
C THR A 26 10.06 3.80 36.16
N ILE A 27 11.26 4.33 36.40
CA ILE A 27 12.04 5.07 35.40
C ILE A 27 12.41 4.17 34.21
N ALA A 28 12.99 3.00 34.46
CA ALA A 28 13.36 2.05 33.41
C ALA A 28 12.15 1.62 32.56
N ARG A 29 10.96 1.48 33.18
CA ARG A 29 9.72 1.19 32.46
C ARG A 29 9.22 2.37 31.62
N ILE A 30 9.38 3.61 32.09
CA ILE A 30 9.07 4.81 31.31
C ILE A 30 10.01 4.93 30.10
N GLU A 31 11.31 4.71 30.28
CA GLU A 31 12.31 4.72 29.21
C GLU A 31 12.02 3.64 28.16
N SER A 32 11.69 2.42 28.58
CA SER A 32 11.28 1.34 27.68
C SER A 32 10.03 1.70 26.86
N LEU A 33 9.02 2.31 27.49
CA LEU A 33 7.79 2.72 26.81
C LEU A 33 8.02 3.90 25.86
N GLN A 34 8.94 4.81 26.18
CA GLN A 34 9.36 5.90 25.28
C GLN A 34 10.08 5.35 24.05
N ALA A 35 11.05 4.45 24.24
CA ALA A 35 11.77 3.80 23.14
C ALA A 35 10.83 3.01 22.20
N GLU A 36 9.86 2.28 22.76
CA GLU A 36 8.82 1.60 21.99
C GLU A 36 7.94 2.60 21.22
N ASN A 37 7.50 3.68 21.88
CA ASN A 37 6.67 4.72 21.26
C ASN A 37 7.39 5.42 20.10
N ASP A 38 8.68 5.72 20.24
CA ASP A 38 9.47 6.35 19.19
C ASP A 38 9.79 5.37 18.04
N SER A 39 10.04 4.09 18.35
CA SER A 39 10.14 3.05 17.32
C SER A 39 8.86 2.93 16.49
N LEU A 40 7.69 2.93 17.15
CA LEU A 40 6.38 2.90 16.49
C LEU A 40 6.15 4.16 15.63
N LYS A 41 6.57 5.36 16.08
CA LYS A 41 6.53 6.59 15.28
C LYS A 41 7.42 6.49 14.03
N THR A 42 8.63 5.95 14.15
CA THR A 42 9.53 5.76 13.00
C THR A 42 8.93 4.78 12.00
N ILE A 43 8.40 3.64 12.46
CA ILE A 43 7.72 2.66 11.59
C ILE A 43 6.52 3.29 10.89
N LEU A 44 5.69 4.06 11.61
CA LEU A 44 4.54 4.76 11.04
C LEU A 44 4.96 5.82 10.01
N ALA A 45 6.05 6.55 10.26
CA ALA A 45 6.61 7.52 9.32
C ALA A 45 7.14 6.84 8.05
N ASP A 46 7.85 5.72 8.18
CA ASP A 46 8.38 4.95 7.04
C ASP A 46 7.25 4.35 6.19
N ILE A 47 6.20 3.82 6.82
CA ILE A 47 4.99 3.32 6.12
C ILE A 47 4.35 4.47 5.31
N ASN A 48 4.08 5.61 5.96
CA ASN A 48 3.46 6.78 5.34
C ASN A 48 4.31 7.35 4.18
N ASN A 49 5.63 7.40 4.33
CA ASN A 49 6.52 7.99 3.34
C ASN A 49 6.79 7.09 2.14
N LYS A 50 6.75 5.76 2.31
CA LYS A 50 7.30 4.81 1.33
C LYS A 50 6.26 3.93 0.63
N TYR A 51 5.09 3.69 1.23
CA TYR A 51 4.13 2.69 0.73
C TYR A 51 2.66 3.12 0.71
N VAL A 52 2.27 4.22 1.35
CA VAL A 52 0.88 4.71 1.31
C VAL A 52 0.67 5.62 0.08
N PHE A 53 0.14 5.04 -0.99
CA PHE A 53 -0.34 5.80 -2.15
C PHE A 53 -1.80 6.26 -1.95
N ASP A 54 -2.08 7.55 -2.18
CA ASP A 54 -3.46 8.07 -2.11
C ASP A 54 -4.38 7.46 -3.18
N SER A 55 -3.80 7.06 -4.30
CA SER A 55 -4.51 6.55 -5.48
C SER A 55 -3.62 5.54 -6.20
N ILE A 56 -4.21 4.44 -6.66
CA ILE A 56 -3.56 3.46 -7.52
C ILE A 56 -4.32 3.48 -8.86
N SER A 57 -3.59 3.55 -9.97
CA SER A 57 -4.15 3.34 -11.30
C SER A 57 -3.46 2.19 -12.02
N LEU A 58 -4.12 1.69 -13.06
CA LEU A 58 -3.57 0.68 -13.95
C LEU A 58 -3.05 1.32 -15.23
N ARG A 59 -1.93 0.82 -15.77
CA ARG A 59 -1.47 1.13 -17.11
C ARG A 59 -1.17 -0.14 -17.89
N ASP A 60 -1.76 -0.25 -19.07
CA ASP A 60 -1.43 -1.26 -20.09
C ASP A 60 -0.35 -0.67 -21.01
N ILE A 61 0.77 -1.38 -21.17
CA ILE A 61 1.94 -0.96 -21.94
C ILE A 61 2.19 -1.98 -23.06
N PRO A 62 1.79 -1.70 -24.31
CA PRO A 62 2.04 -2.61 -25.42
C PRO A 62 3.52 -2.65 -25.80
N ASN A 63 4.02 -3.84 -26.16
CA ASN A 63 5.36 -4.00 -26.67
C ASN A 63 5.52 -3.32 -28.05
N TYR A 64 6.53 -2.46 -28.20
CA TYR A 64 6.82 -1.74 -29.44
C TYR A 64 7.14 -2.64 -30.64
N LYS A 65 7.47 -3.92 -30.41
CA LYS A 65 7.72 -4.93 -31.46
C LYS A 65 6.45 -5.62 -31.96
N ASN A 66 5.28 -5.33 -31.41
CA ASN A 66 4.01 -5.91 -31.84
C ASN A 66 3.72 -5.54 -33.30
N THR A 67 3.53 -6.54 -34.16
CA THR A 67 3.22 -6.33 -35.58
C THR A 67 1.73 -6.14 -35.86
N TYR A 68 0.89 -6.55 -34.91
CA TYR A 68 -0.58 -6.55 -34.98
C TYR A 68 -1.17 -7.29 -36.19
N LYS A 69 -0.40 -8.20 -36.82
CA LYS A 69 -0.87 -9.00 -37.95
C LYS A 69 -1.74 -10.17 -37.47
N MET A 70 -2.69 -10.58 -38.30
CA MET A 70 -3.49 -11.78 -38.06
C MET A 70 -2.61 -13.01 -37.80
N ASN A 71 -3.03 -13.88 -36.89
CA ASN A 71 -2.31 -15.07 -36.40
C ASN A 71 -0.97 -14.81 -35.69
N THR A 72 -0.60 -13.55 -35.40
CA THR A 72 0.60 -13.24 -34.60
C THR A 72 0.27 -13.02 -33.12
N ASP A 73 1.28 -13.15 -32.26
CA ASP A 73 1.15 -12.86 -30.84
C ASP A 73 1.47 -11.39 -30.52
N VAL A 74 0.55 -10.74 -29.81
CA VAL A 74 0.75 -9.45 -29.16
C VAL A 74 1.24 -9.66 -27.73
N GLN A 75 2.21 -8.87 -27.32
CA GLN A 75 2.78 -8.87 -25.97
C GLN A 75 2.61 -7.49 -25.34
N GLY A 76 2.47 -7.45 -24.02
CA GLY A 76 2.44 -6.21 -23.27
C GLY A 76 2.65 -6.44 -21.78
N GLU A 77 2.69 -5.35 -21.06
CA GLU A 77 2.95 -5.31 -19.63
C GLU A 77 1.91 -4.44 -18.94
N ILE A 78 1.28 -4.99 -17.91
CA ILE A 78 0.35 -4.28 -17.06
C ILE A 78 1.10 -3.84 -15.80
N VAL A 79 1.11 -2.54 -15.49
CA VAL A 79 1.73 -2.01 -14.27
C VAL A 79 0.70 -1.30 -13.41
N PHE A 80 0.84 -1.48 -12.09
CA PHE A 80 0.20 -0.62 -11.10
C PHE A 80 1.03 0.66 -10.96
N VAL A 81 0.38 1.82 -10.98
CA VAL A 81 1.00 3.13 -10.77
C VAL A 81 0.38 3.77 -9.53
N GLY A 82 1.14 3.79 -8.44
CA GLY A 82 0.78 4.54 -7.24
C GLY A 82 1.11 6.03 -7.38
N TYR A 83 0.19 6.89 -6.97
CA TYR A 83 0.42 8.34 -6.90
C TYR A 83 -0.33 9.00 -5.74
N ASN A 84 0.26 10.08 -5.22
CA ASN A 84 -0.30 10.85 -4.11
C ASN A 84 -1.11 12.03 -4.65
N ARG A 85 -2.29 12.28 -4.06
CA ARG A 85 -3.23 13.35 -4.41
C ARG A 85 -2.79 14.68 -3.78
N ASN A 86 -1.49 14.95 -3.81
CA ASN A 86 -0.84 16.13 -3.24
C ASN A 86 -0.89 17.38 -4.15
N LYS A 87 -1.87 17.41 -5.09
CA LYS A 87 -2.04 18.40 -6.18
C LYS A 87 -0.88 18.52 -7.19
N LYS A 88 0.25 17.83 -6.99
CA LYS A 88 1.41 17.84 -7.90
C LYS A 88 1.41 16.69 -8.92
N THR A 89 0.55 15.69 -8.74
CA THR A 89 0.39 14.56 -9.69
C THR A 89 -1.06 14.47 -10.15
N ASN A 90 -1.29 14.78 -11.43
CA ASN A 90 -2.61 14.87 -12.04
C ASN A 90 -2.63 14.14 -13.39
N VAL A 91 -3.69 13.38 -13.68
CA VAL A 91 -4.01 12.83 -15.02
C VAL A 91 -5.52 12.94 -15.22
N ILE A 92 -5.96 13.55 -16.32
CA ILE A 92 -7.38 13.80 -16.63
C ILE A 92 -7.62 13.65 -18.14
N ILE A 93 -8.46 12.69 -18.55
CA ILE A 93 -9.28 12.70 -19.79
C ILE A 93 -10.51 11.81 -19.54
N VAL A 94 -11.74 12.30 -19.81
CA VAL A 94 -13.00 11.53 -19.84
C VAL A 94 -14.04 12.20 -20.75
N ASP A 95 -14.99 11.42 -21.29
CA ASP A 95 -16.27 11.93 -21.81
C ASP A 95 -17.50 11.27 -21.13
N SER A 96 -17.52 9.96 -20.85
CA SER A 96 -18.38 9.31 -19.80
C SER A 96 -18.11 7.79 -19.64
N ILE A 97 -18.43 7.19 -18.47
CA ILE A 97 -18.39 5.72 -18.22
C ILE A 97 -19.42 5.29 -17.15
N SER A 98 -20.03 4.09 -17.29
CA SER A 98 -20.69 3.30 -16.23
C SER A 98 -20.86 1.82 -16.67
N TYR A 99 -20.74 0.83 -15.78
CA TYR A 99 -21.77 -0.21 -15.50
C TYR A 99 -21.33 -1.36 -14.55
N ASN A 100 -22.32 -2.18 -14.16
CA ASN A 100 -22.31 -3.29 -13.19
C ASN A 100 -23.21 -4.43 -13.77
N PRO A 101 -22.97 -5.76 -13.58
CA PRO A 101 -22.12 -6.42 -12.59
C PRO A 101 -21.01 -7.33 -13.18
N LYS A 102 -20.52 -8.29 -12.38
CA LYS A 102 -19.24 -9.00 -12.58
C LYS A 102 -19.40 -10.53 -12.59
N VAL A 103 -19.04 -11.17 -13.72
CA VAL A 103 -18.85 -12.63 -13.88
C VAL A 103 -17.54 -12.86 -14.64
N LEU A 104 -16.74 -13.83 -14.21
CA LEU A 104 -15.45 -14.17 -14.83
C LEU A 104 -15.55 -15.48 -15.62
N TYR A 105 -14.96 -15.52 -16.81
CA TYR A 105 -14.91 -16.69 -17.68
C TYR A 105 -13.45 -17.00 -18.03
N ASN A 106 -13.03 -18.25 -17.80
CA ASN A 106 -11.68 -18.76 -18.08
C ASN A 106 -10.52 -17.84 -17.61
N PRO A 107 -10.41 -17.55 -16.30
CA PRO A 107 -9.32 -16.71 -15.78
C PRO A 107 -7.96 -17.41 -15.90
N ASP A 108 -6.93 -16.63 -16.23
CA ASP A 108 -5.52 -17.02 -16.17
C ASP A 108 -4.74 -15.98 -15.35
N THR A 109 -3.71 -16.41 -14.63
CA THR A 109 -2.96 -15.58 -13.67
C THR A 109 -1.64 -15.13 -14.27
N LEU A 110 -1.52 -13.84 -14.57
CA LEU A 110 -0.29 -13.26 -15.10
C LEU A 110 0.84 -13.28 -14.07
N LYS A 111 2.06 -13.59 -14.52
CA LYS A 111 3.24 -13.58 -13.65
C LYS A 111 3.87 -12.20 -13.59
N MET A 112 4.13 -11.71 -12.37
CA MET A 112 4.88 -10.48 -12.16
C MET A 112 6.35 -10.69 -12.53
N LYS A 113 6.93 -9.73 -13.27
CA LYS A 113 8.35 -9.68 -13.63
C LYS A 113 8.80 -8.23 -13.69
N LYS A 114 9.82 -7.85 -12.91
CA LYS A 114 10.38 -6.48 -12.85
C LYS A 114 9.36 -5.37 -12.53
N GLY A 115 8.28 -5.68 -11.80
CA GLY A 115 7.27 -4.70 -11.36
C GLY A 115 6.03 -4.60 -12.26
N GLY A 116 5.98 -5.33 -13.38
CA GLY A 116 4.78 -5.45 -14.21
C GLY A 116 4.35 -6.90 -14.43
N PHE A 117 3.10 -7.06 -14.84
CA PHE A 117 2.45 -8.34 -15.14
C PHE A 117 2.47 -8.54 -16.66
N GLN A 118 3.27 -9.50 -17.10
CA GLN A 118 3.56 -9.73 -18.51
C GLN A 118 2.49 -10.62 -19.13
N TYR A 119 1.90 -10.20 -20.26
CA TYR A 119 0.89 -10.98 -20.98
C TYR A 119 1.29 -11.26 -22.43
N LYS A 120 0.69 -12.31 -23.00
CA LYS A 120 0.82 -12.69 -24.41
C LYS A 120 -0.54 -13.15 -24.93
N LYS A 121 -1.03 -12.55 -26.01
CA LYS A 121 -2.34 -12.86 -26.61
C LYS A 121 -2.21 -12.98 -28.12
N LYS A 122 -2.69 -14.09 -28.67
CA LYS A 122 -2.76 -14.30 -30.13
C LYS A 122 -3.87 -13.45 -30.75
N ILE A 123 -3.61 -12.87 -31.92
CA ILE A 123 -4.63 -12.26 -32.78
C ILE A 123 -5.25 -13.39 -33.62
N ASP A 124 -6.34 -13.96 -33.14
CA ASP A 124 -7.13 -15.02 -33.79
C ASP A 124 -8.43 -14.49 -34.44
N ALA A 125 -8.72 -13.19 -34.29
CA ALA A 125 -9.85 -12.49 -34.89
C ALA A 125 -9.47 -11.06 -35.32
N ASP A 126 -10.28 -10.45 -36.21
CA ASP A 126 -10.16 -9.04 -36.65
C ASP A 126 -10.09 -8.05 -35.48
N ARG A 127 -10.73 -8.38 -34.35
CA ARG A 127 -10.62 -7.69 -33.08
C ARG A 127 -10.66 -8.70 -31.94
N VAL A 128 -9.63 -8.68 -31.10
CA VAL A 128 -9.52 -9.50 -29.89
C VAL A 128 -9.76 -8.62 -28.67
N TYR A 129 -10.72 -8.99 -27.84
CA TYR A 129 -10.99 -8.31 -26.58
C TYR A 129 -10.24 -9.00 -25.43
N MET A 130 -9.62 -8.19 -24.57
CA MET A 130 -9.06 -8.61 -23.29
C MET A 130 -9.86 -7.94 -22.18
N LYS A 131 -10.34 -8.74 -21.22
CA LYS A 131 -10.92 -8.28 -19.96
C LYS A 131 -10.08 -8.82 -18.83
N MET A 132 -9.72 -7.95 -17.89
CA MET A 132 -8.75 -8.24 -16.86
C MET A 132 -9.33 -7.77 -15.52
N LEU A 133 -9.60 -8.71 -14.61
CA LEU A 133 -9.74 -8.36 -13.21
C LEU A 133 -8.35 -8.09 -12.67
N VAL A 134 -8.19 -6.94 -12.03
CA VAL A 134 -6.95 -6.53 -11.40
C VAL A 134 -7.25 -6.22 -9.94
N GLU A 135 -6.55 -6.92 -9.05
CA GLU A 135 -6.63 -6.71 -7.60
C GLU A 135 -5.23 -6.56 -7.00
N THR A 136 -5.09 -5.72 -5.98
CA THR A 136 -3.94 -5.68 -5.08
C THR A 136 -4.46 -5.56 -3.65
N LYS A 137 -4.03 -6.51 -2.82
CA LYS A 137 -4.29 -6.61 -1.38
C LYS A 137 -2.93 -6.56 -0.71
N ASN A 138 -2.78 -5.66 0.26
CA ASN A 138 -1.51 -5.39 0.93
C ASN A 138 -1.79 -5.26 2.43
N ASP A 139 -0.89 -5.76 3.28
CA ASP A 139 -1.02 -5.65 4.73
C ASP A 139 -1.02 -4.18 5.22
N TYR A 140 -0.49 -3.26 4.39
CA TYR A 140 -0.40 -1.83 4.65
C TYR A 140 -0.69 -1.03 3.37
N GLY A 141 -1.35 0.12 3.51
CA GLY A 141 -1.67 1.02 2.40
C GLY A 141 -3.12 0.88 1.91
N LYS A 142 -3.36 1.17 0.62
CA LYS A 142 -4.68 1.03 0.00
C LYS A 142 -4.76 -0.26 -0.81
N GLU A 143 -5.84 -1.01 -0.61
CA GLU A 143 -6.27 -2.01 -1.57
C GLU A 143 -6.80 -1.34 -2.83
N TYR A 144 -6.75 -2.07 -3.95
CA TYR A 144 -7.39 -1.66 -5.20
C TYR A 144 -7.96 -2.88 -5.88
N GLU A 145 -9.22 -2.78 -6.32
CA GLU A 145 -9.86 -3.71 -7.25
C GLU A 145 -10.39 -2.91 -8.44
N GLY A 146 -10.14 -3.38 -9.66
CA GLY A 146 -10.64 -2.76 -10.88
C GLY A 146 -10.78 -3.76 -12.01
N ILE A 147 -11.69 -3.47 -12.94
CA ILE A 147 -11.80 -4.18 -14.21
C ILE A 147 -11.16 -3.30 -15.28
N SER A 148 -10.13 -3.83 -15.93
CA SER A 148 -9.57 -3.25 -17.14
C SER A 148 -10.09 -3.99 -18.37
N SER A 149 -10.28 -3.27 -19.46
CA SER A 149 -10.69 -3.83 -20.75
C SER A 149 -9.91 -3.16 -21.87
N SER A 150 -9.26 -3.95 -22.71
CA SER A 150 -8.56 -3.47 -23.90
C SER A 150 -9.01 -4.25 -25.14
N ALA A 151 -8.92 -3.62 -26.30
CA ALA A 151 -9.27 -4.20 -27.59
C ALA A 151 -8.07 -4.10 -28.53
N ILE A 152 -7.59 -5.25 -28.99
CA ILE A 152 -6.49 -5.36 -29.96
C ILE A 152 -7.14 -5.55 -31.32
N GLN A 153 -6.94 -4.58 -32.23
CA GLN A 153 -7.42 -4.68 -33.61
C GLN A 153 -6.30 -5.23 -34.50
N ALA A 154 -6.63 -6.21 -35.34
CA ALA A 154 -5.72 -6.68 -36.38
C ALA A 154 -5.46 -5.54 -37.38
N LYS A 155 -4.20 -5.31 -37.71
CA LYS A 155 -3.81 -4.39 -38.78
C LYS A 155 -4.22 -5.01 -40.12
N LYS A 156 -5.17 -4.37 -40.80
CA LYS A 156 -5.48 -4.67 -42.21
C LYS A 156 -4.31 -4.18 -43.06
N ASN A 157 -3.88 -5.02 -44.01
CA ASN A 157 -2.87 -4.65 -45.01
C ASN A 157 -3.50 -3.74 -46.08
#